data_AF-A0A7D5K1K8-F1
#
_entry.id   AF-A0A7D5K1K8-F1
#
_cell.length_a   1.000
_cell.length_b   1.000
_cell.length_c   1.000
_cell.angle_alpha   90.00
_cell.angle_beta   90.00
_cell.angle_gamma   90.00
#
_symmetry.space_group_name_H-M   'P 1'
#
loop_
_entity.id
_entity.type
_entity.pdbx_description
1 polymer ?
#
loop_
_entity_poly.entity_id
_entity_poly.type
_entity_poly.pdbx_seq_one_letter_code
_entity_poly.pdbx_strand_id
1 'polypeptide(L)' 'MAVPKKRTSGSKKKIRNHAWKTRSVGVASRAFSLAQSVLTGRSRSFYYITEKMVGKKDS' A
#
# COMPACT_ATOMS: atom_id res chain seq x y z
N MET A 1 37.95 -0.06 -3.85
CA MET A 1 36.51 -0.42 -3.72
C MET A 1 36.37 -1.93 -3.80
N ALA A 2 35.48 -2.55 -3.02
CA ALA A 2 35.27 -3.99 -3.09
C ALA A 2 34.51 -4.37 -4.38
N VAL A 3 35.02 -5.36 -5.11
CA VAL A 3 34.43 -5.85 -6.36
C VAL A 3 33.98 -7.31 -6.17
N PRO A 4 32.77 -7.69 -6.60
CA PRO A 4 32.32 -9.06 -6.51
C PRO A 4 33.18 -9.97 -7.39
N LYS A 5 33.83 -10.98 -6.79
CA LYS A 5 34.67 -11.93 -7.52
C LYS A 5 33.88 -12.81 -8.49
N LYS A 6 32.61 -13.08 -8.20
CA LYS A 6 31.70 -13.93 -8.98
C LYS A 6 30.29 -13.33 -8.99
N ARG A 7 29.54 -13.63 -10.05
CA ARG A 7 28.12 -13.24 -10.13
C ARG A 7 27.29 -14.01 -9.11
N THR A 8 26.26 -13.38 -8.57
CA THR A 8 25.25 -14.08 -7.78
C THR A 8 24.45 -15.04 -8.65
N SER A 9 24.19 -16.25 -8.14
CA SER A 9 23.37 -17.24 -8.83
C SER A 9 21.95 -16.73 -9.05
N GLY A 10 21.26 -17.31 -10.04
CA GLY A 10 19.87 -16.95 -10.36
C GLY A 10 18.92 -17.12 -9.18
N SER A 11 19.06 -18.22 -8.42
CA SER A 11 18.28 -18.48 -7.20
C SER A 11 18.48 -17.40 -6.14
N LYS A 12 19.74 -17.06 -5.81
CA LYS A 12 20.06 -16.02 -4.82
C LYS A 12 19.57 -14.62 -5.23
N LYS A 13 19.53 -14.33 -6.53
CA LYS A 13 18.91 -13.10 -7.06
C LYS A 13 17.39 -13.10 -6.88
N LYS A 14 16.71 -14.20 -7.23
CA LYS A 14 15.25 -14.35 -7.09
C LYS A 14 14.80 -14.22 -5.64
N ILE A 15 15.49 -14.84 -4.69
CA ILE A 15 15.16 -14.77 -3.24
C ILE A 15 15.23 -13.32 -2.74
N ARG A 16 16.29 -12.57 -3.07
CA ARG A 16 16.39 -11.15 -2.69
C ARG A 16 15.26 -10.31 -3.30
N ASN A 17 14.95 -10.53 -4.57
CA ASN A 17 13.86 -9.81 -5.23
C ASN A 17 12.50 -10.13 -4.60
N HIS A 18 12.26 -11.40 -4.23
CA HIS A 18 11.04 -11.80 -3.54
C HIS A 18 10.94 -11.09 -2.18
N ALA A 19 12.00 -11.11 -1.36
CA ALA A 19 12.01 -10.44 -0.07
C ALA A 19 11.71 -8.94 -0.17
N TRP A 20 12.18 -8.27 -1.22
CA TRP A 20 11.83 -6.87 -1.51
C TRP A 20 10.35 -6.71 -1.88
N LYS A 21 9.80 -7.58 -2.73
CA LYS A 21 8.40 -7.53 -3.17
C LYS A 21 7.40 -7.88 -2.06
N THR A 22 7.72 -8.83 -1.18
CA THR A 22 6.81 -9.25 -0.09
C THR A 22 6.47 -8.10 0.86
N ARG A 23 7.36 -7.11 1.01
CA ARG A 23 7.11 -5.94 1.87
C ARG A 23 5.88 -5.14 1.44
N SER A 24 5.54 -5.09 0.16
CA SER A 24 4.37 -4.35 -0.32
C SER A 24 3.04 -5.06 0.00
N VAL A 25 3.07 -6.38 0.23
CA VAL A 25 1.85 -7.17 0.48
C VAL A 25 1.16 -6.71 1.77
N GLY A 26 1.92 -6.48 2.85
CA GLY A 26 1.34 -5.99 4.11
C GLY A 26 0.71 -4.60 4.01
N VAL A 27 1.29 -3.71 3.19
CA VAL A 27 0.72 -2.39 2.90
C VAL A 27 -0.57 -2.53 2.09
N ALA A 28 -0.58 -3.41 1.09
CA ALA A 28 -1.75 -3.67 0.26
C ALA A 28 -2.94 -4.20 1.08
N SER A 29 -2.70 -5.15 2.00
CA SER A 29 -3.76 -5.68 2.87
C SER A 29 -4.38 -4.58 3.74
N ARG A 30 -3.56 -3.72 4.34
CA ARG A 30 -4.04 -2.59 5.16
C ARG A 30 -4.83 -1.58 4.33
N ALA A 31 -4.33 -1.23 3.14
CA ALA A 31 -5.01 -0.33 2.22
C ALA A 31 -6.37 -0.89 1.76
N PHE A 32 -6.45 -2.19 1.47
CA PHE A 32 -7.71 -2.83 1.10
C PHE A 32 -8.74 -2.80 2.22
N SER A 33 -8.35 -3.17 3.46
CA SER A 33 -9.25 -3.07 4.63
C SER A 33 -9.72 -1.63 4.87
N LEU A 34 -8.84 -0.65 4.67
CA LEU A 34 -9.18 0.77 4.79
C LEU A 34 -10.20 1.20 3.73
N ALA A 35 -9.98 0.83 2.47
CA ALA A 35 -10.89 1.14 1.37
C ALA A 35 -12.30 0.56 1.63
N GLN A 36 -12.39 -0.69 2.09
CA GLN A 36 -13.66 -1.30 2.48
C GLN A 36 -14.36 -0.51 3.60
N SER A 37 -13.62 -0.10 4.62
CA SER A 37 -14.17 0.71 5.72
C SER A 37 -14.77 2.04 5.21
N VAL A 38 -14.05 2.72 4.31
CA VAL A 38 -14.52 3.97 3.68
C VAL A 38 -15.77 3.73 2.84
N LEU A 39 -15.77 2.70 1.99
CA LEU A 39 -16.90 2.40 1.09
C LEU A 39 -18.20 2.08 1.85
N THR A 40 -18.11 1.45 3.03
CA THR A 40 -19.32 1.14 3.82
C THR A 40 -19.97 2.36 4.45
N GLY A 41 -19.28 3.50 4.58
CA GLY A 41 -19.82 4.74 5.17
C GLY A 41 -20.21 4.64 6.66
N ARG A 42 -19.94 3.52 7.32
CA ARG A 42 -20.27 3.29 8.74
C ARG A 42 -19.23 3.88 9.70
N SER A 43 -17.99 4.05 9.22
CA SER A 43 -16.91 4.61 10.02
C SER A 43 -17.01 6.13 10.09
N ARG A 44 -16.98 6.68 11.32
CA ARG A 44 -17.01 8.13 11.59
C ARG A 44 -15.63 8.72 11.89
N SER A 45 -14.58 7.89 11.88
CA SER A 45 -13.22 8.31 12.28
C SER A 45 -12.38 8.88 11.13
N PHE A 46 -12.76 8.64 9.86
CA PHE A 46 -12.03 9.12 8.69
C PHE A 46 -12.80 10.24 7.99
N TYR A 47 -12.14 11.38 7.78
CA TYR A 47 -12.69 12.50 7.01
C TYR A 47 -12.06 12.52 5.61
N TYR A 48 -12.90 12.48 4.59
CA TYR A 48 -12.49 12.61 3.19
C TYR A 48 -13.40 13.61 2.50
N ILE A 49 -12.84 14.41 1.59
CA ILE A 49 -13.60 15.40 0.82
C ILE A 49 -14.49 14.60 -0.14
N THR A 50 -15.80 14.70 0.05
CA THR A 50 -16.80 14.15 -0.88
C THR A 50 -17.52 15.31 -1.54
N GLU A 51 -17.81 15.20 -2.83
CA GLU A 51 -18.58 16.22 -3.56
C GLU A 51 -19.96 16.48 -2.91
N LYS A 52 -20.53 15.47 -2.23
CA LYS A 52 -21.76 15.63 -1.44
C LYS A 52 -21.66 16.61 -0.27
N MET A 53 -20.47 16.85 0.28
CA MET A 53 -20.28 17.77 1.41
C MET A 53 -19.95 19.20 0.95
N VAL A 54 -19.56 19.40 -0.31
CA VAL A 54 -19.26 20.73 -0.87
C VAL A 54 -20.54 21.53 -1.10
N GLY A 55 -21.64 20.88 -1.51
CA GLY A 55 -22.94 21.54 -1.72
C GLY A 55 -23.77 21.82 -0.47
N LYS A 56 -23.25 21.57 0.75
CA LYS A 56 -23.99 21.72 2.00
C LYS A 56 -23.45 22.83 2.92
N LYS A 57 -22.46 23.58 2.44
CA LYS A 57 -21.79 24.63 3.22
C LYS A 57 -22.39 26.04 3.02
N ASP A 58 -23.31 26.18 2.07
CA ASP A 58 -23.94 27.46 1.68
C ASP A 58 -25.46 27.47 1.90
N SER A 59 -25.97 26.85 2.96
CA SER A 59 -27.38 26.92 3.38
C SER A 59 -27.52 27.06 4.88
#